data_AF-A0A2M8LIL0-F1
#
_entry.id   AF-A0A2M8LIL0-F1
#
_cell.length_a   1.000
_cell.length_b   1.000
_cell.length_c   1.000
_cell.angle_alpha   90.00
_cell.angle_beta   90.00
_cell.angle_gamma   90.00
#
_symmetry.space_group_name_H-M   'P 1'
#
loop_
_entity.id
_entity.type
_entity.pdbx_description
1 polymer ?
#
loop_
_entity_poly.entity_id
_entity_poly.type
_entity_poly.pdbx_seq_one_letter_code
_entity_poly.pdbx_strand_id
1 'polypeptide(L)'
;MGQASRKKDSNISVAIVVAIVLVASALLLLRPAPEQVMALSEDGRVWVEGVTRESGTVLIERIDGVDTAIEGALSPVYELTLTSNGTLQDGELTFVFAEFAQEGQMIQEVVIYQFDRSSLSWKPLSTFFDLETQTLFAPLSLSGSLLVGLGERVQDE
;
A
#
# COMPACT_ATOMS: atom_id res chain seq x y z
N MET A 1 -20.87 -59.71 -10.68
CA MET A 1 -19.58 -59.28 -10.09
C MET A 1 -19.38 -57.81 -10.41
N GLY A 2 -19.45 -56.89 -9.44
CA GLY A 2 -19.38 -55.44 -9.74
C GLY A 2 -19.39 -54.51 -8.52
N GLN A 3 -19.76 -55.01 -7.34
CA GLN A 3 -19.75 -54.20 -6.11
C GLN A 3 -18.36 -54.02 -5.48
N ALA A 4 -17.43 -54.97 -5.65
CA ALA A 4 -16.10 -54.90 -5.02
C ALA A 4 -15.20 -53.80 -5.64
N SER A 5 -15.27 -53.59 -6.96
CA SER A 5 -14.49 -52.54 -7.64
C SER A 5 -14.94 -51.15 -7.21
N ARG A 6 -16.26 -50.87 -7.23
CA ARG A 6 -16.82 -49.56 -6.82
C ARG A 6 -16.47 -49.16 -5.39
N LYS A 7 -16.40 -50.11 -4.45
CA LYS A 7 -16.00 -49.85 -3.06
C LYS A 7 -14.52 -49.47 -2.94
N LYS A 8 -13.65 -50.12 -3.73
CA LYS A 8 -12.21 -49.87 -3.74
C LYS A 8 -11.90 -48.49 -4.35
N ASP A 9 -12.54 -48.17 -5.47
CA ASP A 9 -12.38 -46.87 -6.15
C ASP A 9 -12.93 -45.71 -5.29
N SER A 10 -14.03 -45.94 -4.57
CA SER A 10 -14.60 -44.98 -3.60
C SER A 10 -13.65 -44.70 -2.43
N ASN A 11 -13.09 -45.73 -1.81
CA ASN A 11 -12.15 -45.56 -0.69
C ASN A 11 -10.86 -44.86 -1.11
N ILE A 12 -10.36 -45.14 -2.32
CA ILE A 12 -9.18 -44.45 -2.87
C ILE A 12 -9.52 -42.98 -3.12
N SER A 13 -10.68 -42.68 -3.68
CA SER A 13 -11.13 -41.30 -3.93
C SER A 13 -11.24 -40.50 -2.62
N VAL A 14 -11.83 -41.10 -1.59
CA VAL A 14 -11.92 -40.48 -0.25
C VAL A 14 -10.53 -40.27 0.34
N ALA A 15 -9.64 -41.26 0.24
CA ALA A 15 -8.27 -41.13 0.75
C ALA A 15 -7.48 -40.01 0.05
N ILE A 16 -7.65 -39.86 -1.26
CA ILE A 16 -7.03 -38.77 -2.03
C ILE A 16 -7.57 -37.41 -1.58
N VAL A 17 -8.89 -37.27 -1.43
CA VAL A 17 -9.50 -36.01 -0.96
C VAL A 17 -8.98 -35.64 0.43
N VAL A 18 -8.93 -36.61 1.35
CA VAL A 18 -8.39 -36.40 2.70
C VAL A 18 -6.91 -36.00 2.64
N ALA A 19 -6.10 -36.65 1.81
CA ALA A 19 -4.69 -36.29 1.64
C ALA A 19 -4.52 -34.87 1.09
N ILE A 20 -5.34 -34.45 0.10
CA ILE A 20 -5.32 -33.09 -0.45
C ILE A 20 -5.69 -32.07 0.64
N VAL A 21 -6.74 -32.33 1.42
CA VAL A 21 -7.16 -31.45 2.52
C VAL A 21 -6.04 -31.34 3.57
N LEU A 22 -5.43 -32.46 3.98
CA LEU A 22 -4.34 -32.45 4.95
C LEU A 22 -3.10 -31.69 4.43
N VAL A 23 -2.72 -31.89 3.16
CA VAL A 23 -1.60 -31.17 2.54
C VAL A 23 -1.91 -29.68 2.41
N ALA A 24 -3.11 -29.32 1.96
CA ALA A 24 -3.54 -27.92 1.86
C ALA A 24 -3.55 -27.25 3.23
N SER A 25 -4.09 -27.90 4.27
CA SER A 25 -4.08 -27.40 5.64
C SER A 25 -2.66 -27.25 6.19
N ALA A 26 -1.77 -28.22 5.94
CA ALA A 26 -0.37 -28.12 6.34
C ALA A 26 0.36 -26.97 5.63
N LEU A 27 0.09 -26.76 4.33
CA LEU A 27 0.64 -25.65 3.57
C LEU A 27 0.15 -24.28 4.07
N LEU A 28 -1.08 -24.19 4.60
CA LEU A 28 -1.58 -22.96 5.23
C LEU A 28 -0.83 -22.64 6.54
N LEU A 29 -0.43 -23.65 7.31
CA LEU A 29 0.35 -23.48 8.55
C LEU A 29 1.81 -23.10 8.29
N LEU A 30 2.35 -23.40 7.10
CA LEU A 30 3.71 -23.06 6.70
C LEU A 30 3.84 -21.66 6.09
N ARG A 31 2.73 -20.94 5.87
CA ARG A 31 2.79 -19.56 5.37
C ARG A 31 3.37 -18.66 6.46
N PRO A 32 4.29 -17.73 6.12
CA PRO A 32 4.76 -16.77 7.11
C PRO A 32 3.58 -15.98 7.68
N ALA A 33 3.69 -15.65 8.97
CA ALA A 33 2.72 -14.81 9.64
C ALA A 33 2.72 -13.41 9.00
N PRO A 34 1.55 -12.75 8.89
CA PRO A 34 1.52 -11.34 8.55
C PRO A 34 2.25 -10.52 9.61
N GLU A 35 3.10 -9.60 9.17
CA GLU A 35 3.88 -8.68 10.00
C GLU A 35 3.45 -7.25 9.67
N GLN A 36 3.26 -6.44 10.71
CA GLN A 36 2.99 -5.02 10.55
C GLN A 36 4.28 -4.29 10.17
N VAL A 37 4.20 -3.46 9.14
CA VAL A 37 5.31 -2.61 8.68
C VAL A 37 4.92 -1.18 8.93
N MET A 38 5.87 -0.43 9.48
CA MET A 38 5.74 1.00 9.73
C MET A 38 7.02 1.67 9.26
N ALA A 39 6.89 2.74 8.48
CA ALA A 39 8.01 3.54 8.03
C ALA A 39 7.68 5.02 8.13
N LEU A 40 8.69 5.80 8.51
CA LEU A 40 8.61 7.25 8.64
C LEU A 40 9.72 7.86 7.78
N SER A 41 9.40 8.90 7.03
CA SER A 41 10.40 9.67 6.29
C SER A 41 11.38 10.35 7.25
N GLU A 42 12.57 10.67 6.76
CA GLU A 42 13.62 11.33 7.56
C GLU A 42 13.16 12.68 8.15
N ASP A 43 12.30 13.40 7.43
CA ASP A 43 11.73 14.67 7.86
C ASP A 43 10.44 14.54 8.70
N GLY A 44 9.99 13.30 8.97
CA GLY A 44 8.83 13.02 9.81
C GLY A 44 7.48 13.39 9.19
N ARG A 45 7.43 13.70 7.89
CA ARG A 45 6.19 14.16 7.22
C ARG A 45 5.38 13.05 6.59
N VAL A 46 6.03 12.03 6.05
CA VAL A 46 5.39 10.89 5.41
C VAL A 46 5.52 9.69 6.32
N TRP A 47 4.38 9.10 6.64
CA TRP A 47 4.28 7.88 7.42
C TRP A 47 3.55 6.84 6.58
N VAL A 48 4.03 5.60 6.59
CA VAL A 48 3.40 4.47 5.89
C VAL A 48 3.17 3.35 6.88
N GLU A 49 1.95 2.82 6.88
CA GLU A 49 1.59 1.60 7.59
C GLU A 49 1.05 0.55 6.62
N GLY A 50 1.17 -0.71 7.01
CA GLY A 50 0.44 -1.80 6.38
C GLY A 50 0.95 -3.15 6.86
N VAL A 51 0.61 -4.19 6.11
CA VAL A 51 0.93 -5.57 6.47
C VAL A 51 1.65 -6.27 5.33
N THR A 52 2.76 -6.94 5.65
CA THR A 52 3.49 -7.82 4.73
C THR A 52 3.47 -9.26 5.22
N ARG A 53 3.57 -10.23 4.32
CA ARG A 53 3.79 -11.65 4.68
C ARG A 53 5.21 -12.12 4.41
N GLU A 54 6.06 -11.23 3.91
CA GLU A 54 7.48 -11.47 3.71
C GLU A 54 8.24 -10.44 4.53
N SER A 55 9.39 -10.81 5.08
CA SER A 55 10.24 -9.92 5.86
C SER A 55 10.69 -8.74 4.99
N GLY A 56 9.90 -7.68 4.99
CA GLY A 56 10.02 -6.55 4.08
C GLY A 56 9.82 -5.27 4.85
N THR A 57 10.65 -4.29 4.53
CA THR A 57 10.56 -2.94 5.10
C THR A 57 10.16 -1.97 4.01
N VAL A 58 9.40 -0.95 4.38
CA VAL A 58 9.16 0.19 3.51
C VAL A 58 10.33 1.17 3.71
N LEU A 59 10.98 1.54 2.62
CA LEU A 59 11.92 2.63 2.55
C LEU A 59 11.21 3.85 1.96
N ILE A 60 11.44 5.00 2.58
CA ILE A 60 10.92 6.29 2.12
C ILE A 60 12.12 7.19 1.90
N GLU A 61 12.45 7.42 0.63
CA GLU A 61 13.56 8.30 0.25
C GLU A 61 13.01 9.67 -0.15
N ARG A 62 13.53 10.73 0.46
CA ARG A 62 13.21 12.10 0.09
C ARG A 62 14.13 12.56 -1.05
N ILE A 63 13.54 13.07 -2.11
CA ILE A 63 14.23 13.59 -3.29
C ILE A 63 13.99 15.10 -3.35
N ASP A 64 15.02 15.86 -3.02
CA ASP A 64 15.00 17.32 -3.06
C ASP A 64 15.30 17.89 -4.45
N GLY A 65 14.72 19.04 -4.78
CA GLY A 65 15.03 19.84 -5.96
C GLY A 65 14.24 19.47 -7.22
N VAL A 66 13.61 18.29 -7.25
CA VAL A 66 12.71 17.87 -8.34
C VAL A 66 11.35 18.58 -8.26
N ASP A 67 10.90 18.88 -7.04
CA ASP A 67 9.68 19.60 -6.72
C ASP A 67 9.60 20.97 -7.41
N THR A 68 10.75 21.66 -7.56
CA THR A 68 10.82 22.96 -8.23
C THR A 68 10.42 22.94 -9.71
N ALA A 69 10.47 21.76 -10.36
CA ALA A 69 10.04 21.56 -11.73
C ALA A 69 8.55 21.19 -11.86
N ILE A 70 7.86 21.01 -10.74
CA ILE A 70 6.46 20.57 -10.68
C ILE A 70 5.61 21.74 -10.19
N GLU A 71 4.81 22.30 -11.09
CA GLU A 71 3.94 23.42 -10.76
C GLU A 71 2.92 23.03 -9.68
N GLY A 72 2.84 23.84 -8.62
CA GLY A 72 1.92 23.61 -7.51
C GLY A 72 2.35 22.53 -6.51
N ALA A 73 3.58 22.02 -6.60
CA ALA A 73 4.15 21.14 -5.57
C ALA A 73 4.33 21.89 -4.25
N LEU A 74 3.89 21.27 -3.16
CA LEU A 74 4.02 21.77 -1.78
C LEU A 74 5.04 20.95 -0.99
N SER A 75 5.36 19.73 -1.42
CA SER A 75 6.38 18.91 -0.78
C SER A 75 7.50 18.52 -1.76
N PRO A 76 8.66 18.09 -1.23
CA PRO A 76 9.59 17.26 -1.98
C PRO A 76 8.90 16.02 -2.58
N VAL A 77 9.58 15.38 -3.52
CA VAL A 77 9.17 14.06 -4.00
C VAL A 77 9.65 13.00 -3.00
N TYR A 78 8.80 12.05 -2.65
CA TYR A 78 9.14 10.89 -1.84
C TYR A 78 9.09 9.62 -2.70
N GLU A 79 10.16 8.84 -2.75
CA GLU A 79 10.18 7.53 -3.38
C GLU A 79 9.92 6.46 -2.34
N LEU A 80 8.85 5.68 -2.54
CA LEU A 80 8.47 4.61 -1.64
C LEU A 80 8.84 3.27 -2.27
N THR A 81 9.64 2.49 -1.58
CA THR A 81 10.11 1.17 -2.03
C THR A 81 9.88 0.11 -0.98
N LEU A 82 9.30 -1.04 -1.38
CA LEU A 82 9.31 -2.25 -0.55
C LEU A 82 10.62 -3.01 -0.80
N THR A 83 11.37 -3.32 0.26
CA THR A 83 12.65 -4.05 0.12
C THR A 83 12.49 -5.54 -0.14
N SER A 84 11.28 -6.08 -0.04
CA SER A 84 10.96 -7.47 -0.34
C SER A 84 10.24 -7.62 -1.68
N ASN A 85 10.20 -8.85 -2.19
CA ASN A 85 9.45 -9.20 -3.41
C ASN A 85 7.93 -9.34 -3.15
N GLY A 86 7.48 -8.99 -1.95
CA GLY A 86 6.09 -9.12 -1.51
C GLY A 86 5.21 -7.96 -1.95
N THR A 87 4.04 -7.88 -1.32
CA THR A 87 3.09 -6.78 -1.47
C THR A 87 2.73 -6.26 -0.09
N LEU A 88 2.59 -4.94 0.05
CA LEU A 88 1.94 -4.36 1.23
C LEU A 88 0.43 -4.47 1.07
N GLN A 89 -0.19 -5.14 2.02
CA GLN A 89 -1.64 -5.25 2.14
C GLN A 89 -2.12 -4.17 3.11
N ASP A 90 -3.32 -3.65 2.85
CA ASP A 90 -3.96 -2.61 3.66
C ASP A 90 -3.01 -1.44 3.92
N GLY A 91 -2.27 -1.05 2.89
CA GLY A 91 -1.30 0.03 2.95
C GLY A 91 -2.00 1.37 3.10
N GLU A 92 -1.60 2.13 4.11
CA GLU A 92 -2.05 3.50 4.32
C GLU A 92 -0.85 4.43 4.38
N LEU A 93 -0.95 5.52 3.63
CA LEU A 93 -0.01 6.62 3.68
C LEU A 93 -0.64 7.79 4.42
N THR A 94 0.06 8.28 5.42
CA THR A 94 -0.29 9.48 6.18
C THR A 94 0.73 10.56 5.89
N PHE A 95 0.26 11.75 5.54
CA PHE A 95 1.07 12.95 5.37
C PHE A 95 0.69 14.01 6.39
N VAL A 96 1.67 14.53 7.13
CA VAL A 96 1.47 15.51 8.20
C VAL A 96 1.63 16.95 7.69
N PHE A 97 0.62 17.79 7.94
CA PHE A 97 0.43 19.11 7.32
C PHE A 97 0.80 20.32 8.19
N ALA A 98 1.77 20.19 9.10
CA ALA A 98 1.97 21.15 10.19
C ALA A 98 2.36 22.60 9.79
N GLU A 99 2.83 22.85 8.56
CA GLU A 99 3.41 24.15 8.18
C GLU A 99 2.63 24.93 7.10
N PHE A 100 1.94 24.27 6.17
CA PHE A 100 1.27 24.95 5.05
C PHE A 100 -0.05 25.63 5.44
N ALA A 101 -0.64 25.25 6.57
CA ALA A 101 -1.86 25.87 7.10
C ALA A 101 -1.67 27.37 7.44
N GLN A 102 -0.42 27.86 7.55
CA GLN A 102 -0.13 29.26 7.84
C GLN A 102 -0.16 30.19 6.62
N GLU A 103 -0.12 29.66 5.40
CA GLU A 103 -0.04 30.46 4.16
C GLU A 103 -1.40 30.77 3.53
N GLY A 104 -2.50 30.50 4.22
CA GLY A 104 -3.86 30.79 3.74
C GLY A 104 -4.38 29.81 2.69
N GLN A 105 -3.63 28.74 2.39
CA GLN A 105 -4.14 27.63 1.60
C GLN A 105 -5.17 26.84 2.41
N MET A 106 -6.33 26.62 1.80
CA MET A 106 -7.30 25.71 2.38
C MET A 106 -6.76 24.29 2.19
N ILE A 107 -6.64 23.54 3.29
CA ILE A 107 -6.24 22.13 3.27
C ILE A 107 -7.14 21.26 2.38
N GLN A 108 -8.30 21.79 2.01
CA GLN A 108 -9.23 21.24 1.04
C GLN A 108 -8.71 21.21 -0.41
N GLU A 109 -7.72 22.03 -0.74
CA GLU A 109 -7.11 22.15 -2.08
C GLU A 109 -5.85 21.29 -2.22
N VAL A 110 -5.44 20.64 -1.12
CA VAL A 110 -4.26 19.80 -1.09
C VAL A 110 -4.62 18.38 -1.49
N VAL A 111 -3.78 17.81 -2.36
CA VAL A 111 -3.91 16.45 -2.87
C VAL A 111 -2.55 15.75 -2.84
N ILE A 112 -2.57 14.44 -2.61
CA ILE A 112 -1.40 13.58 -2.77
C ILE A 112 -1.40 13.05 -4.20
N TYR A 113 -0.29 13.25 -4.90
CA TYR A 113 -0.09 12.76 -6.26
C TYR A 113 0.85 11.57 -6.27
N GLN A 114 0.54 10.59 -7.11
CA GLN A 114 1.43 9.49 -7.45
C GLN A 114 1.88 9.60 -8.90
N PHE A 115 3.16 9.37 -9.14
CA PHE A 115 3.70 9.34 -10.50
C PHE A 115 3.30 8.06 -11.21
N ASP A 116 2.47 8.17 -12.24
CA ASP A 116 2.12 7.06 -13.11
C ASP A 116 3.17 6.92 -14.21
N ARG A 117 3.98 5.86 -14.11
CA ARG A 117 5.05 5.55 -15.07
C ARG A 117 4.53 5.15 -16.46
N SER A 118 3.27 4.73 -16.58
CA SER A 118 2.67 4.34 -17.86
C SER A 118 2.29 5.54 -18.70
N SER A 119 1.77 6.59 -18.08
CA SER A 119 1.41 7.86 -18.73
C SER A 119 2.47 8.96 -18.55
N LEU A 120 3.52 8.70 -17.76
CA LEU A 120 4.57 9.66 -17.40
C LEU A 120 4.00 10.95 -16.81
N SER A 121 3.01 10.83 -15.93
CA SER A 121 2.26 11.95 -15.38
C SER A 121 1.94 11.75 -13.91
N TRP A 122 1.87 12.84 -13.15
CA TRP A 122 1.33 12.83 -11.80
C TRP A 122 -0.18 12.66 -11.82
N LYS A 123 -0.70 11.71 -11.06
CA LYS A 123 -2.13 11.45 -10.90
C LYS A 123 -2.53 11.63 -9.45
N PRO A 124 -3.64 12.34 -9.17
CA PRO A 124 -4.13 12.49 -7.82
C PRO A 124 -4.57 11.14 -7.26
N LEU A 125 -4.21 10.88 -6.00
CA LEU A 125 -4.77 9.79 -5.21
C LEU A 125 -6.06 10.26 -4.54
N SER A 126 -6.96 9.32 -4.28
CA SER A 126 -8.09 9.56 -3.40
C SER A 126 -7.55 9.75 -1.98
N THR A 127 -7.88 10.89 -1.36
CA THR A 127 -7.33 11.26 -0.04
C THR A 127 -8.42 11.63 0.94
N PHE A 128 -8.26 11.20 2.19
CA PHE A 128 -9.10 11.59 3.31
C PHE A 128 -8.36 12.59 4.19
N PHE A 129 -9.09 13.51 4.81
CA PHE A 129 -8.49 14.55 5.61
C PHE A 129 -9.01 14.54 7.04
N ASP A 130 -8.09 14.64 7.99
CA ASP A 130 -8.39 14.88 9.39
C ASP A 130 -8.00 16.30 9.79
N LEU A 131 -9.03 17.12 10.02
CA LEU A 131 -8.93 18.52 10.46
C LEU A 131 -8.35 18.66 11.86
N GLU A 132 -8.52 17.66 12.73
CA GLU A 132 -8.06 17.71 14.12
C GLU A 132 -6.55 17.53 14.19
N THR A 133 -6.03 16.52 13.48
CA THR A 133 -4.60 16.19 13.46
C THR A 133 -3.82 16.90 12.35
N GLN A 134 -4.52 17.58 11.43
CA GLN A 134 -3.95 18.17 10.22
C GLN A 134 -3.17 17.15 9.39
N THR A 135 -3.80 16.01 9.11
CA THR A 135 -3.19 14.92 8.35
C THR A 135 -4.02 14.53 7.13
N LEU A 136 -3.33 14.11 6.07
CA LEU A 136 -3.92 13.52 4.87
C LEU A 136 -3.63 12.03 4.85
N PHE A 137 -4.66 11.24 4.56
CA PHE A 137 -4.56 9.79 4.42
C PHE A 137 -4.83 9.39 2.98
N ALA A 138 -4.11 8.41 2.46
CA ALA A 138 -4.37 7.82 1.16
C ALA A 138 -4.16 6.30 1.22
N PRO A 139 -5.05 5.50 0.59
CA PRO A 139 -4.76 4.09 0.38
C PRO A 139 -3.54 3.98 -0.54
N LEU A 140 -2.58 3.14 -0.14
CA LEU A 140 -1.33 2.96 -0.84
C LEU A 140 -1.21 1.54 -1.36
N SER A 141 -1.14 1.41 -2.69
CA SER A 141 -0.59 0.22 -3.33
C SER A 141 0.89 0.48 -3.61
N LEU A 142 1.78 -0.32 -3.02
CA LEU A 142 3.20 0.03 -2.92
C LEU A 142 3.97 0.07 -4.25
N SER A 143 5.03 0.88 -4.20
CA SER A 143 6.03 1.21 -5.23
C SER A 143 5.64 2.43 -6.08
N GLY A 144 6.33 3.54 -5.84
CA GLY A 144 6.21 4.72 -6.69
C GLY A 144 6.68 6.00 -6.04
N SER A 145 6.77 7.03 -6.88
CA SER A 145 7.09 8.39 -6.46
C SER A 145 5.80 9.10 -6.06
N LEU A 146 5.83 9.76 -4.91
CA LEU A 146 4.73 10.55 -4.37
C LEU A 146 5.15 11.99 -4.17
N LEU A 147 4.21 12.90 -4.29
CA LEU A 147 4.37 14.28 -3.83
C LEU A 147 3.03 14.81 -3.33
N VAL A 148 3.09 15.90 -2.57
CA VAL A 148 1.93 16.67 -2.18
C VAL A 148 1.92 17.97 -2.98
N GLY A 149 0.76 18.33 -3.51
CA GLY A 149 0.58 19.56 -4.26
C GLY A 149 -0.84 20.09 -4.16
N LEU A 150 -1.07 21.21 -4.84
CA LEU A 150 -2.41 21.76 -5.04
C LEU A 150 -3.14 21.04 -6.17
N GLY A 151 -4.45 20.90 -6.08
CA GLY A 151 -5.28 20.52 -7.21
C GLY A 151 -6.69 20.06 -6.87
N GLU A 152 -7.35 19.48 -7.88
CA GLU A 152 -8.70 18.96 -7.76
C GLU A 152 -8.69 17.52 -7.27
N ARG A 153 -9.55 17.25 -6.28
CA ARG A 153 -9.66 15.94 -5.65
C ARG A 153 -10.37 14.95 -6.56
N VAL A 154 -9.95 13.70 -6.49
CA VAL A 154 -10.75 12.58 -6.98
C VAL A 154 -11.80 12.29 -5.91
N GLN A 155 -13.08 12.49 -6.24
CA GLN A 155 -14.18 11.93 -5.44
C GLN A 155 -14.41 10.51 -5.92
N ASP A 156 -14.17 9.52 -5.07
CA ASP A 156 -14.63 8.16 -5.34
C ASP A 156 -16.17 8.15 -5.23
N GLU A 157 -16.84 7.71 -6.32
CA GLU A 157 -18.30 7.46 -6.35
C GLU A 157 -18.69 6.21 -5.55
#